data_AF-A0A9P7Y766-F1
#
_entry.id   AF-A0A9P7Y766-F1
#
_cell.length_a   1.000
_cell.length_b   1.000
_cell.length_c   1.000
_cell.angle_alpha   90.00
_cell.angle_beta   90.00
_cell.angle_gamma   90.00
#
_symmetry.space_group_name_H-M   'P 1'
#
loop_
_entity.id
_entity.type
_entity.pdbx_description
1 polymer ?
#
loop_
_entity_poly.entity_id
_entity_poly.type
_entity_poly.pdbx_seq_one_letter_code
_entity_poly.pdbx_strand_id
1 'polypeptide(L)'
;IARYIKHIKDTWDEICGGDVLLLGCIDESTVEAVQLRVPALSTYDSEFIQNQMISRRLFPEVLDLSTRQGITSRLLAIEQPIPTIHSLFKNLRYLEPAVEAIKTLIPKPIQETL
;
A
#
# COMPACT_ATOMS: atom_id res chain seq x y z
N ILE A 1 -5.50 12.70 3.45
CA ILE A 1 -5.53 11.43 4.20
C ILE A 1 -6.64 10.50 3.72
N ALA A 2 -7.93 10.89 3.78
CA ALA A 2 -9.06 10.03 3.36
C ALA A 2 -8.92 9.43 1.94
N ARG A 3 -8.49 10.23 0.94
CA ARG A 3 -8.22 9.74 -0.42
C ARG A 3 -7.15 8.64 -0.46
N TYR A 4 -6.09 8.77 0.34
CA TYR A 4 -5.01 7.79 0.39
C TYR A 4 -5.45 6.50 1.08
N ILE A 5 -6.23 6.61 2.16
CA ILE A 5 -6.81 5.43 2.83
C ILE A 5 -7.74 4.67 1.88
N LYS A 6 -8.57 5.40 1.12
CA LYS A 6 -9.41 4.79 0.08
C LYS A 6 -8.54 4.08 -0.97
N HIS A 7 -7.46 4.71 -1.43
CA HIS A 7 -6.53 4.09 -2.37
C HIS A 7 -5.89 2.81 -1.84
N ILE A 8 -5.48 2.78 -0.55
CA ILE A 8 -5.02 1.55 0.11
C ILE A 8 -6.08 0.47 -0.03
N LYS A 9 -7.31 0.73 0.43
CA LYS A 9 -8.40 -0.24 0.37
C LYS A 9 -8.65 -0.73 -1.06
N ASP A 10 -8.78 0.18 -2.01
CA ASP A 10 -9.10 -0.15 -3.41
C ASP A 10 -8.00 -1.03 -4.04
N THR A 11 -6.72 -0.76 -3.75
CA THR A 11 -5.60 -1.60 -4.25
C THR A 11 -5.60 -2.99 -3.62
N TRP A 12 -5.87 -3.12 -2.32
CA TRP A 12 -5.91 -4.44 -1.68
C TRP A 12 -7.15 -5.24 -2.09
N ASP A 13 -8.29 -4.58 -2.30
CA ASP A 13 -9.48 -5.20 -2.89
C ASP A 13 -9.18 -5.72 -4.30
N GLU A 14 -8.45 -4.95 -5.12
CA GLU A 14 -8.01 -5.37 -6.46
C GLU A 14 -7.09 -6.59 -6.38
N ILE A 15 -6.07 -6.58 -5.51
CA ILE A 15 -5.17 -7.73 -5.31
C ILE A 15 -5.96 -8.99 -4.92
N CYS A 16 -6.93 -8.86 -4.03
CA CYS A 16 -7.78 -9.95 -3.58
C CYS A 16 -8.92 -10.29 -4.56
N GLY A 17 -9.09 -9.54 -5.65
CA GLY A 17 -10.15 -9.79 -6.63
C GLY A 17 -11.57 -9.57 -6.07
N GLY A 18 -11.71 -8.72 -5.06
CA GLY A 18 -12.98 -8.44 -4.38
C GLY A 18 -13.46 -9.52 -3.39
N ASP A 19 -12.65 -10.56 -3.15
CA ASP A 19 -12.99 -11.60 -2.16
C ASP A 19 -12.63 -11.15 -0.74
N VAL A 20 -13.65 -10.98 0.09
CA VAL A 20 -13.52 -10.55 1.48
C VAL A 20 -12.79 -11.60 2.34
N LEU A 21 -12.89 -12.89 1.99
CA LEU A 21 -12.17 -13.94 2.70
C LEU A 21 -10.66 -13.83 2.46
N LEU A 22 -10.26 -13.48 1.23
CA LEU A 22 -8.86 -13.28 0.89
C LEU A 22 -8.25 -12.05 1.56
N LEU A 23 -9.04 -11.00 1.79
CA LEU A 23 -8.60 -9.86 2.61
C LEU A 23 -8.29 -10.28 4.05
N GLY A 24 -9.05 -11.23 4.59
CA GLY A 24 -8.82 -11.79 5.93
C GLY A 24 -7.55 -12.64 6.04
N CYS A 25 -7.05 -13.17 4.92
CA CYS A 25 -5.83 -13.98 4.85
C CYS A 25 -4.55 -13.16 4.62
N ILE A 26 -4.64 -11.82 4.58
CA ILE A 26 -3.48 -10.95 4.44
C ILE A 26 -2.77 -10.86 5.78
N ASP A 27 -1.54 -11.37 5.83
CA ASP A 27 -0.66 -11.26 6.98
C ASP A 27 0.30 -10.06 6.87
N GLU A 28 0.85 -9.64 8.00
CA GLU A 28 1.78 -8.50 8.09
C GLU A 28 3.03 -8.69 7.22
N SER A 29 3.58 -9.91 7.16
CA SER A 29 4.79 -10.18 6.38
C SER A 29 4.53 -10.08 4.87
N THR A 30 3.34 -10.49 4.41
CA THR A 30 2.89 -10.26 3.04
C THR A 30 2.83 -8.76 2.75
N VAL A 31 2.21 -7.96 3.63
CA VAL A 31 2.11 -6.50 3.45
C VAL A 31 3.50 -5.85 3.38
N GLU A 32 4.40 -6.19 4.29
CA GLU A 32 5.77 -5.65 4.32
C GLU A 32 6.58 -6.05 3.09
N ALA A 33 6.40 -7.28 2.61
CA ALA A 33 7.11 -7.79 1.46
C ALA A 33 6.61 -7.22 0.13
N VAL A 34 5.38 -6.71 0.03
CA VAL A 34 4.87 -6.15 -1.24
C VAL A 34 4.81 -4.62 -1.26
N GLN A 35 4.76 -3.96 -0.10
CA GLN A 35 4.63 -2.50 -0.04
C GLN A 35 5.71 -1.78 -0.86
N LEU A 36 5.32 -0.65 -1.46
CA LEU A 36 6.15 0.23 -2.28
C LEU A 36 6.75 -0.39 -3.55
N ARG A 37 6.47 -1.66 -3.86
CA ARG A 37 6.91 -2.30 -5.11
C ARG A 37 6.00 -1.91 -6.27
N VAL A 38 6.56 -1.92 -7.48
CA VAL A 38 5.87 -1.59 -8.74
C VAL A 38 6.05 -2.73 -9.75
N PRO A 39 5.47 -3.90 -9.50
CA PRO A 39 5.79 -5.13 -10.23
C PRO A 39 5.45 -5.10 -11.71
N ALA A 40 4.50 -4.28 -12.18
CA ALA A 40 4.23 -4.16 -13.62
C ALA A 40 5.34 -3.41 -14.38
N LEU A 41 6.09 -2.53 -13.70
CA LEU A 41 7.09 -1.66 -14.33
C LEU A 41 8.53 -2.01 -13.95
N SER A 42 8.74 -2.74 -12.86
CA SER A 42 10.05 -3.13 -12.34
C SER A 42 10.23 -4.64 -12.44
N THR A 43 11.13 -5.09 -13.32
CA THR A 43 11.46 -6.51 -13.48
C THR A 43 11.93 -7.12 -12.16
N TYR A 44 12.74 -6.39 -11.39
CA TYR A 44 13.20 -6.81 -10.08
C TYR A 44 12.04 -7.07 -9.11
N ASP A 45 11.07 -6.16 -9.06
CA ASP A 45 9.89 -6.34 -8.21
C ASP A 45 9.02 -7.50 -8.70
N SER A 46 8.86 -7.65 -10.01
CA SER A 46 8.08 -8.72 -10.61
C SER A 46 8.66 -10.10 -10.27
N GLU A 47 9.98 -10.27 -10.40
CA GLU A 47 10.69 -11.51 -10.09
C GLU A 47 10.65 -11.79 -8.61
N PHE A 48 10.82 -10.76 -7.77
CA PHE A 48 10.69 -10.87 -6.33
C PHE A 48 9.31 -11.42 -5.94
N ILE A 49 8.23 -10.81 -6.44
CA ILE A 49 6.85 -11.23 -6.15
C ILE A 49 6.62 -12.67 -6.61
N GLN A 50 7.01 -13.03 -7.83
CA GLN A 50 6.85 -14.39 -8.35
C GLN A 50 7.57 -15.41 -7.46
N ASN A 51 8.83 -15.15 -7.10
CA ASN A 51 9.61 -16.04 -6.24
C ASN A 51 8.99 -16.19 -4.84
N GLN A 52 8.47 -15.12 -4.25
CA GLN A 52 7.82 -15.20 -2.95
C GLN A 52 6.44 -15.91 -3.01
N MET A 53 5.70 -15.77 -4.12
CA MET A 53 4.46 -16.52 -4.35
C MET A 53 4.73 -18.03 -4.53
N ILE A 54 5.77 -18.40 -5.30
CA ILE A 54 6.20 -19.79 -5.52
C ILE A 54 6.66 -20.44 -4.22
N SER A 55 7.48 -19.73 -3.44
CA SER A 55 7.97 -20.21 -2.14
C SER A 55 6.92 -20.17 -1.01
N ARG A 56 5.68 -19.77 -1.33
CA ARG A 56 4.55 -19.67 -0.40
C ARG A 56 4.81 -18.75 0.80
N ARG A 57 5.69 -17.77 0.64
CA ARG A 57 5.95 -16.74 1.66
C ARG A 57 4.92 -15.62 1.60
N LEU A 58 4.40 -15.32 0.42
CA LEU A 58 3.24 -14.43 0.26
C LEU A 58 1.94 -15.24 0.31
N PHE A 59 0.95 -14.71 1.04
CA PHE A 59 -0.37 -15.29 1.25
C PHE A 59 -0.29 -16.77 1.70
N PRO A 60 0.42 -17.11 2.78
CA PRO A 60 0.66 -18.50 3.18
C PRO A 60 -0.63 -19.27 3.48
N GLU A 61 -1.69 -18.59 3.94
CA GLU A 61 -2.99 -19.19 4.25
C GLU A 61 -3.82 -19.55 3.01
N VAL A 62 -3.50 -18.97 1.85
CA VAL A 62 -4.21 -19.26 0.59
C VAL A 62 -3.61 -20.51 -0.04
N LEU A 63 -4.28 -21.65 0.13
CA LEU A 63 -3.80 -22.96 -0.34
C LEU A 63 -4.21 -23.28 -1.78
N ASP A 64 -5.36 -22.77 -2.23
CA ASP A 64 -5.89 -23.04 -3.56
C ASP A 64 -5.01 -22.44 -4.67
N LEU A 65 -4.54 -23.28 -5.58
CA LEU A 65 -3.57 -22.88 -6.60
C LEU A 65 -4.15 -21.89 -7.61
N SER A 66 -5.43 -22.05 -7.99
CA SER A 66 -6.08 -21.13 -8.94
C SER A 66 -6.22 -19.74 -8.35
N THR A 67 -6.62 -19.66 -7.08
CA THR A 67 -6.73 -18.42 -6.32
C THR A 67 -5.37 -17.74 -6.16
N ARG A 68 -4.32 -18.51 -5.82
CA ARG A 68 -2.94 -17.99 -5.76
C ARG A 68 -2.46 -17.44 -7.10
N GLN A 69 -2.76 -18.13 -8.21
CA GLN A 69 -2.44 -17.64 -9.55
C GLN A 69 -3.16 -16.33 -9.84
N GLY A 70 -4.45 -16.24 -9.51
CA GLY A 70 -5.23 -15.00 -9.64
C GLY A 70 -4.64 -13.83 -8.87
N ILE A 71 -4.26 -14.05 -7.59
CA ILE A 71 -3.57 -13.05 -6.77
C ILE A 71 -2.25 -12.64 -7.41
N THR A 72 -1.45 -13.62 -7.87
CA THR A 72 -0.15 -13.36 -8.52
C THR A 72 -0.33 -12.49 -9.76
N SER A 73 -1.26 -12.83 -10.65
CA SER A 73 -1.53 -12.07 -11.87
C SER A 73 -1.96 -10.64 -11.56
N ARG A 74 -2.82 -10.43 -10.56
CA ARG A 74 -3.27 -9.08 -10.18
C ARG A 74 -2.16 -8.28 -9.52
N LEU A 75 -1.36 -8.87 -8.63
CA LEU A 75 -0.17 -8.22 -8.09
C LEU A 75 0.76 -7.75 -9.20
N LEU A 76 1.08 -8.63 -10.17
CA LEU A 76 1.99 -8.32 -11.27
C LEU A 76 1.44 -7.25 -12.24
N ALA A 77 0.13 -6.99 -12.22
CA ALA A 77 -0.50 -5.96 -13.05
C ALA A 77 -0.46 -4.56 -12.42
N ILE A 78 0.03 -4.42 -11.18
CA ILE A 78 0.03 -3.12 -10.48
C ILE A 78 1.16 -2.23 -11.01
N GLU A 79 0.77 -1.11 -11.62
CA GLU A 79 1.66 -0.09 -12.20
C GLU A 79 2.08 1.01 -11.22
N GLN A 80 1.53 1.02 -10.01
CA GLN A 80 1.83 2.03 -8.98
C GLN A 80 2.49 1.41 -7.75
N PRO A 81 3.24 2.17 -6.94
CA PRO A 81 3.76 1.67 -5.68
C PRO A 81 2.62 1.15 -4.80
N ILE A 82 2.66 -0.13 -4.42
CA ILE A 82 1.60 -0.74 -3.61
C ILE A 82 1.47 0.05 -2.28
N PRO A 83 0.33 0.71 -2.04
CA PRO A 83 0.16 1.61 -0.92
C PRO A 83 -0.17 0.86 0.38
N THR A 84 0.38 1.33 1.49
CA THR A 84 0.13 0.83 2.84
C THR A 84 0.00 1.98 3.84
N ILE A 85 -0.41 1.66 5.07
CA ILE A 85 -0.38 2.64 6.17
C ILE A 85 1.06 3.11 6.42
N HIS A 86 2.04 2.24 6.27
CA HIS A 86 3.45 2.60 6.38
C HIS A 86 3.89 3.60 5.31
N SER A 87 3.51 3.40 4.03
CA SER A 87 3.83 4.35 2.97
C SER A 87 3.12 5.69 3.15
N LEU A 88 1.89 5.70 3.68
CA LEU A 88 1.20 6.93 4.08
C LEU A 88 2.03 7.73 5.09
N PHE A 89 2.48 7.10 6.18
CA PHE A 89 3.29 7.79 7.18
C PHE A 89 4.61 8.31 6.62
N LYS A 90 5.27 7.56 5.72
CA LYS A 90 6.47 8.06 5.02
C LYS A 90 6.16 9.30 4.19
N ASN A 91 5.05 9.30 3.45
CA ASN A 91 4.64 10.45 2.64
C ASN A 91 4.30 11.68 3.49
N LEU A 92 3.69 11.49 4.67
CA LEU A 92 3.35 12.59 5.58
C LEU A 92 4.60 13.33 6.10
N ARG A 93 5.73 12.64 6.30
CA ARG A 93 7.00 13.26 6.73
C ARG A 93 7.50 14.32 5.74
N TYR A 94 7.21 14.16 4.46
CA TYR A 94 7.57 15.17 3.45
C TYR A 94 6.65 16.38 3.47
N LEU A 95 5.42 16.23 3.97
CA LEU A 95 4.46 17.33 4.09
C LEU A 95 4.66 18.14 5.36
N GLU A 96 5.20 17.55 6.43
CA GLU A 96 5.45 18.22 7.71
C GLU A 96 6.23 19.54 7.55
N PRO A 97 7.40 19.60 6.87
CA PRO A 97 8.13 20.85 6.69
C PRO A 97 7.34 21.92 5.91
N ALA A 98 6.60 21.50 4.88
CA ALA A 98 5.78 22.41 4.09
C ALA A 98 4.63 23.00 4.91
N VAL A 99 3.98 22.18 5.75
CA VAL A 99 2.93 22.62 6.67
C VAL A 99 3.50 23.61 7.68
N GLU A 100 4.67 23.34 8.27
CA GLU A 100 5.31 24.26 9.20
C GLU A 100 5.68 25.60 8.52
N ALA A 101 6.21 25.57 7.30
CA ALA A 101 6.48 26.78 6.54
C ALA A 101 5.20 27.61 6.31
N ILE A 102 4.11 26.99 5.88
CA ILE A 102 2.82 27.67 5.67
C ILE A 102 2.28 28.27 6.96
N LYS A 103 2.37 27.57 8.10
CA LYS A 103 1.93 28.08 9.40
C LYS A 103 2.62 29.38 9.80
N THR A 104 3.88 29.58 9.41
CA THR A 104 4.58 30.85 9.70
C THR A 104 4.08 32.03 8.86
N LEU A 105 3.49 31.75 7.70
CA LEU A 105 2.95 32.76 6.78
C LEU A 105 1.49 33.14 7.11
N ILE A 106 0.78 32.32 7.87
CA ILE A 106 -0.59 32.61 8.30
C ILE A 106 -0.53 33.60 9.47
N PRO A 107 -1.22 34.76 9.39
CA PRO A 107 -1.29 35.69 10.50
C PRO A 107 -1.81 34.97 11.75
N LYS A 108 -1.09 35.12 12.87
CA LYS A 108 -1.58 34.62 14.15
C LYS A 108 -2.91 35.34 14.46
N PRO A 109 -3.94 34.63 14.95
CA PRO A 109 -5.16 35.29 15.39
C PRO A 109 -4.79 36.35 16.42
N ILE A 110 -5.26 37.58 16.20
CA ILE A 110 -5.10 38.67 17.15
C ILE A 110 -5.77 38.18 18.44
N GLN A 111 -4.98 37.98 19.49
CA GLN A 111 -5.53 37.84 20.82
C GLN A 111 -6.12 39.20 21.16
N GLU A 112 -7.45 39.33 21.07
CA GLU A 112 -8.15 40.47 21.66
C GLU A 112 -7.87 40.41 23.17
N THR A 113 -6.89 41.20 23.62
CA THR A 113 -6.74 41.54 25.02
C THR A 113 -7.95 42.35 25.43
N LEU A 114 -8.86 41.69 26.18
CA LEU A 114 -9.93 42.32 26.95
C LEU A 114 -9.36 43.30 27.98
#